data_AF-A0A0B4CNR0-F1
#
_entry.id   AF-A0A0B4CNR0-F1
#
_cell.length_a   1.000
_cell.length_b   1.000
_cell.length_c   1.000
_cell.angle_alpha   90.00
_cell.angle_beta   90.00
_cell.angle_gamma   90.00
#
_symmetry.space_group_name_H-M   'P 1'
#
loop_
_entity.id
_entity.type
_entity.pdbx_description
1 polymer ?
#
loop_
_entity_poly.entity_id
_entity_poly.type
_entity_poly.pdbx_seq_one_letter_code
_entity_poly.pdbx_strand_id
1 'polypeptide(L)'
;MTTREAAQLLLAVLSEGPSTLGSREEEESFFKTYSTLQPSRHGKDQLFDAVAKELEIDFPASFLDYIEGFVRLFRNGKAEEVIHVWAADPHAPAYEWRGPTIHIEVSGPYPRAEISFSPSAAFSARHALQMAEHRGIIRLDFHLATISSSWVFERDGYENVSVRSEVDGIFEAYDRGVRFARIIGAREVDAVAKALAKPVQQ
;
A
#
# COMPACT_ATOMS: atom_id res chain seq x y z
N MET A 1 21.47 -2.64 -4.48
CA MET A 1 20.02 -2.54 -4.66
C MET A 1 19.54 -1.26 -3.96
N THR A 2 18.67 -0.46 -4.59
CA THR A 2 18.09 0.80 -4.07
C THR A 2 16.77 0.54 -3.33
N THR A 3 16.23 1.53 -2.58
CA THR A 3 14.90 1.41 -1.94
C THR A 3 13.79 1.23 -2.96
N ARG A 4 13.90 1.89 -4.12
CA ARG A 4 12.98 1.74 -5.25
C ARG A 4 13.03 0.33 -5.86
N GLU A 5 14.24 -0.23 -6.05
CA GLU A 5 14.40 -1.61 -6.54
C GLU A 5 13.83 -2.64 -5.55
N ALA A 6 13.98 -2.41 -4.24
CA ALA A 6 13.32 -3.23 -3.22
C ALA A 6 11.80 -3.13 -3.25
N ALA A 7 11.26 -1.92 -3.42
CA ALA A 7 9.82 -1.71 -3.54
C ALA A 7 9.25 -2.41 -4.79
N GLN A 8 9.98 -2.33 -5.90
CA GLN A 8 9.67 -3.08 -7.12
C GLN A 8 9.76 -4.59 -6.91
N LEU A 9 10.71 -5.08 -6.13
CA LEU A 9 10.81 -6.50 -5.76
C LEU A 9 9.64 -6.95 -4.88
N LEU A 10 9.23 -6.15 -3.88
CA LEU A 10 8.05 -6.44 -3.08
C LEU A 10 6.78 -6.43 -3.92
N LEU A 11 6.67 -5.50 -4.86
CA LEU A 11 5.59 -5.49 -5.84
C LEU A 11 5.66 -6.74 -6.72
N ALA A 12 6.86 -7.20 -7.10
CA ALA A 12 7.05 -8.45 -7.85
C ALA A 12 6.60 -9.69 -7.08
N VAL A 13 6.91 -9.75 -5.78
CA VAL A 13 6.45 -10.80 -4.85
C VAL A 13 4.93 -10.75 -4.68
N LEU A 14 4.36 -9.57 -4.43
CA LEU A 14 2.91 -9.36 -4.36
C LEU A 14 2.21 -9.73 -5.65
N SER A 15 2.86 -9.50 -6.77
CA SER A 15 2.30 -9.81 -8.08
C SER A 15 2.42 -11.29 -8.41
N GLU A 16 3.32 -12.05 -7.75
CA GLU A 16 3.88 -13.34 -8.20
C GLU A 16 3.66 -13.50 -9.70
N GLY A 17 4.39 -12.68 -10.46
CA GLY A 17 4.15 -12.37 -11.88
C GLY A 17 3.37 -13.49 -12.54
N PRO A 18 2.10 -13.26 -12.90
CA PRO A 18 1.12 -14.32 -13.07
C PRO A 18 1.72 -15.41 -13.94
N SER A 19 1.82 -16.62 -13.38
CA SER A 19 2.25 -17.83 -14.09
C SER A 19 1.36 -18.19 -15.29
N THR A 20 0.39 -17.33 -15.60
CA THR A 20 -0.62 -17.39 -16.65
C THR A 20 -0.61 -16.17 -17.59
N LEU A 21 0.23 -15.13 -17.37
CA LEU A 21 0.43 -14.11 -18.41
C LEU A 21 1.38 -14.69 -19.46
N GLY A 22 0.88 -14.76 -20.69
CA GLY A 22 1.52 -15.52 -21.77
C GLY A 22 2.74 -14.81 -22.38
N SER A 23 2.92 -13.52 -22.09
CA SER A 23 3.99 -12.69 -22.66
C SER A 23 4.62 -11.72 -21.66
N ARG A 24 5.89 -11.39 -21.91
CA ARG A 24 6.67 -10.40 -21.16
C ARG A 24 6.05 -8.99 -21.19
N GLU A 25 5.41 -8.62 -22.31
CA GLU A 25 4.72 -7.34 -22.45
C GLU A 25 3.49 -7.25 -21.54
N GLU A 26 2.76 -8.35 -21.37
CA GLU A 26 1.63 -8.43 -20.44
C GLU A 26 2.10 -8.35 -18.98
N GLU A 27 3.19 -9.03 -18.63
CA GLU A 27 3.81 -8.92 -17.30
C GLU A 27 4.27 -7.49 -17.01
N GLU A 28 5.00 -6.84 -17.93
CA GLU A 28 5.45 -5.45 -17.79
C GLU A 28 4.27 -4.47 -17.67
N SER A 29 3.18 -4.69 -18.42
CA SER A 29 1.94 -3.93 -18.32
C SER A 29 1.24 -4.10 -16.95
N PHE A 30 1.24 -5.33 -16.42
CA PHE A 30 0.69 -5.65 -15.10
C PHE A 30 1.46 -4.91 -13.99
N PHE A 31 2.79 -5.00 -13.98
CA PHE A 31 3.63 -4.28 -13.01
C PHE A 31 3.47 -2.76 -13.09
N LYS A 32 3.43 -2.22 -14.31
CA LYS A 32 3.23 -0.79 -14.54
C LYS A 32 1.89 -0.31 -14.01
N THR A 33 0.84 -1.13 -14.11
CA THR A 33 -0.49 -0.78 -13.64
C THR A 33 -0.53 -0.65 -12.12
N TYR A 34 -0.06 -1.66 -11.37
CA TYR A 34 -0.09 -1.60 -9.90
C TYR A 34 0.89 -0.58 -9.32
N SER A 35 2.06 -0.40 -9.94
CA SER A 35 3.04 0.59 -9.46
C SER A 35 2.57 2.04 -9.58
N THR A 36 1.58 2.32 -10.43
CA THR A 36 1.10 3.68 -10.71
C THR A 36 -0.25 4.00 -10.08
N LEU A 37 -0.83 3.09 -9.30
CA LEU A 37 -2.09 3.33 -8.58
C LEU A 37 -1.97 4.58 -7.69
N GLN A 38 -3.04 5.35 -7.62
CA GLN A 38 -3.11 6.62 -6.92
C GLN A 38 -3.94 6.49 -5.65
N PRO A 39 -3.64 7.28 -4.60
CA PRO A 39 -4.45 7.39 -3.39
C PRO A 39 -5.93 7.62 -3.69
N SER A 40 -6.79 6.88 -2.99
CA SER A 40 -8.25 6.99 -3.10
C SER A 40 -8.76 8.07 -2.15
N ARG A 41 -8.54 9.33 -2.52
CA ARG A 41 -8.86 10.49 -1.68
C ARG A 41 -10.37 10.72 -1.65
N HIS A 42 -11.04 10.17 -0.63
CA HIS A 42 -12.41 10.53 -0.26
C HIS A 42 -12.46 11.01 1.18
N GLY A 43 -12.54 12.32 1.42
CA GLY A 43 -12.79 12.88 2.77
C GLY A 43 -11.82 12.43 3.89
N LYS A 44 -10.76 11.69 3.56
CA LYS A 44 -9.73 11.08 4.42
C LYS A 44 -8.34 11.64 4.09
N ASP A 45 -8.28 12.86 3.55
CA ASP A 45 -7.04 13.50 3.09
C ASP A 45 -5.99 13.57 4.19
N GLN A 46 -6.42 13.76 5.44
CA GLN A 46 -5.53 13.85 6.61
C GLN A 46 -4.73 12.56 6.87
N LEU A 47 -5.27 11.37 6.57
CA LEU A 47 -4.55 10.11 6.80
C LEU A 47 -3.46 9.90 5.76
N PHE A 48 -3.77 10.14 4.49
CA PHE A 48 -2.77 10.06 3.43
C PHE A 48 -1.67 11.10 3.62
N ASP A 49 -2.02 12.34 3.98
CA ASP A 49 -1.04 13.39 4.22
C ASP A 49 -0.18 13.10 5.46
N ALA A 50 -0.77 12.59 6.55
CA ALA A 50 -0.04 12.18 7.76
C ALA A 50 0.98 11.07 7.46
N VAL A 51 0.55 10.03 6.73
CA VAL A 51 1.44 8.93 6.36
C VAL A 51 2.51 9.40 5.37
N ALA A 52 2.15 10.12 4.31
CA ALA A 52 3.13 10.65 3.34
C ALA A 52 4.20 11.52 4.01
N LYS A 53 3.82 12.33 5.00
CA LYS A 53 4.77 13.13 5.78
C LYS A 53 5.77 12.29 6.56
N GLU A 54 5.32 11.24 7.25
CA GLU A 54 6.21 10.35 8.02
C GLU A 54 7.06 9.45 7.12
N LEU A 55 6.53 9.12 5.94
CA LEU A 55 7.26 8.40 4.92
C LEU A 55 8.19 9.30 4.11
N GLU A 56 8.18 10.63 4.28
CA GLU A 56 8.94 11.60 3.46
C GLU A 56 8.67 11.41 1.95
N ILE A 57 7.39 11.47 1.58
CA ILE A 57 6.91 11.29 0.20
C ILE A 57 6.32 12.60 -0.31
N ASP A 58 6.78 13.05 -1.48
CA ASP A 58 6.26 14.23 -2.17
C ASP A 58 4.98 13.92 -2.97
N PHE A 59 4.12 14.92 -3.13
CA PHE A 59 2.89 14.78 -3.92
C PHE A 59 3.04 15.32 -5.35
N PRO A 60 2.40 14.68 -6.36
CA PRO A 60 1.54 13.48 -6.27
C PRO A 60 2.35 12.19 -6.11
N ALA A 61 1.85 11.27 -5.28
CA ALA A 61 2.52 10.00 -4.96
C ALA A 61 1.70 8.79 -5.41
N SER A 62 2.40 7.82 -5.98
CA SER A 62 1.86 6.52 -6.39
C SER A 62 1.97 5.49 -5.28
N PHE A 63 1.25 4.38 -5.43
CA PHE A 63 1.34 3.21 -4.54
C PHE A 63 2.78 2.73 -4.34
N LEU A 64 3.59 2.74 -5.41
CA LEU A 64 5.00 2.35 -5.32
C LEU A 64 5.80 3.28 -4.39
N ASP A 65 5.49 4.58 -4.37
CA ASP A 65 6.20 5.55 -3.52
C ASP A 65 5.90 5.29 -2.04
N TYR A 66 4.68 4.85 -1.70
CA TYR A 66 4.34 4.40 -0.34
C TYR A 66 5.08 3.13 0.06
N ILE A 67 5.15 2.12 -0.82
CA ILE A 67 5.94 0.91 -0.56
C ILE A 67 7.41 1.28 -0.33
N GLU A 68 7.97 2.16 -1.18
CA GLU A 68 9.34 2.64 -1.03
C GLU A 68 9.57 3.33 0.32
N GLY A 69 8.64 4.19 0.74
CA GLY A 69 8.65 4.84 2.05
C GLY A 69 8.70 3.84 3.20
N PHE A 70 7.84 2.81 3.18
CA PHE A 70 7.86 1.76 4.20
C PHE A 70 9.16 0.96 4.20
N VAL A 71 9.66 0.54 3.03
CA VAL A 71 10.95 -0.17 2.94
C VAL A 71 12.08 0.66 3.55
N ARG A 72 12.12 1.98 3.27
CA ARG A 72 13.09 2.89 3.87
C ARG A 72 12.96 2.96 5.40
N LEU A 73 11.73 3.01 5.90
CA LEU A 73 11.43 3.05 7.33
C LEU A 73 11.90 1.79 8.06
N PHE A 74 11.62 0.61 7.50
CA PHE A 74 12.11 -0.68 8.01
C PHE A 74 13.64 -0.78 7.95
N ARG A 75 14.24 -0.43 6.80
CA ARG A 75 15.69 -0.46 6.61
C ARG A 75 16.43 0.40 7.64
N ASN A 76 15.85 1.55 8.01
CA ASN A 76 16.46 2.49 8.95
C ASN A 76 16.14 2.17 10.42
N GLY A 77 15.40 1.08 10.70
CA GLY A 77 15.02 0.72 12.07
C GLY A 77 14.02 1.68 12.72
N LYS A 78 13.29 2.48 11.93
CA LYS A 78 12.34 3.48 12.41
C LYS A 78 10.90 3.02 12.38
N ALA A 79 10.63 1.79 11.92
CA ALA A 79 9.27 1.30 11.63
C ALA A 79 8.32 1.46 12.83
N GLU A 80 8.83 1.28 14.04
CA GLU A 80 8.08 1.39 15.30
C GLU A 80 7.62 2.82 15.62
N GLU A 81 8.24 3.83 15.02
CA GLU A 81 7.82 5.24 15.18
C GLU A 81 6.49 5.51 14.48
N VAL A 82 6.13 4.71 13.48
CA VAL A 82 4.92 4.85 12.65
C VAL A 82 3.94 3.71 12.91
N ILE A 83 4.45 2.48 13.00
CA ILE A 83 3.65 1.26 13.08
C ILE A 83 3.77 0.67 14.49
N HIS A 84 2.63 0.32 15.08
CA HIS A 84 2.57 -0.37 16.36
C HIS A 84 3.21 -1.75 16.26
N VAL A 85 4.02 -2.05 17.28
CA VAL A 85 4.56 -3.39 17.51
C VAL A 85 3.67 -4.06 18.54
N TRP A 86 3.10 -5.20 18.19
CA TRP A 86 2.42 -6.03 19.17
C TRP A 86 3.48 -6.58 20.12
N ALA A 87 3.53 -6.03 21.34
CA ALA A 87 4.34 -6.58 22.41
C ALA A 87 3.82 -7.99 22.71
N ALA A 88 4.73 -8.97 22.73
CA ALA A 88 4.38 -10.38 22.81
C ALA A 88 3.58 -10.72 24.07
N ASP A 89 2.66 -11.67 23.93
CA ASP A 89 2.35 -12.59 25.03
C ASP A 89 3.69 -13.25 25.44
N PRO A 90 4.13 -13.17 26.71
CA PRO A 90 5.35 -13.86 27.15
C PRO A 90 5.30 -15.38 26.96
N HIS A 91 4.13 -15.96 26.68
CA HIS A 91 3.93 -17.37 26.36
C HIS A 91 3.89 -17.67 24.86
N ALA A 92 3.99 -16.65 24.00
CA ALA A 92 4.06 -16.81 22.56
C ALA A 92 5.26 -17.68 22.15
N PRO A 93 5.06 -18.67 21.25
CA PRO A 93 6.14 -19.44 20.67
C PRO A 93 7.25 -18.56 20.09
N ALA A 94 8.51 -19.02 20.17
CA ALA A 94 9.67 -18.27 19.67
C ALA A 94 9.68 -18.02 18.15
N TYR A 95 8.81 -18.72 17.39
CA TYR A 95 8.64 -18.49 15.95
C TYR A 95 7.65 -17.37 15.63
N GLU A 96 6.89 -16.87 16.63
CA GLU A 96 6.01 -15.72 16.44
C GLU A 96 6.85 -14.47 16.23
N TRP A 97 6.58 -13.81 15.11
CA TRP A 97 7.30 -12.62 14.73
C TRP A 97 6.88 -11.44 15.62
N ARG A 98 7.87 -10.86 16.29
CA ARG A 98 7.71 -9.71 17.17
C ARG A 98 8.19 -8.47 16.40
N GLY A 99 7.26 -7.65 15.92
CA GLY A 99 7.60 -6.47 15.14
C GLY A 99 6.39 -5.67 14.64
N PRO A 100 6.63 -4.61 13.84
CA PRO A 100 5.58 -3.70 13.36
C PRO A 100 4.57 -4.36 12.39
N THR A 101 3.29 -4.44 12.73
CA THR A 101 2.30 -5.14 11.89
C THR A 101 1.77 -4.28 10.73
N ILE A 102 2.34 -4.45 9.54
CA ILE A 102 1.86 -3.91 8.27
C ILE A 102 1.44 -5.03 7.32
N HIS A 103 0.36 -4.79 6.58
CA HIS A 103 -0.17 -5.63 5.52
C HIS A 103 -0.26 -4.79 4.24
N ILE A 104 0.31 -5.32 3.16
CA ILE A 104 0.19 -4.73 1.82
C ILE A 104 -0.52 -5.76 0.96
N GLU A 105 -1.61 -5.36 0.33
CA GLU A 105 -2.44 -6.20 -0.53
C GLU A 105 -2.56 -5.62 -1.93
N VAL A 106 -2.48 -6.47 -2.94
CA VAL A 106 -2.94 -6.16 -4.30
C VAL A 106 -4.01 -7.17 -4.71
N SER A 107 -5.03 -6.68 -5.40
CA SER A 107 -6.17 -7.49 -5.80
C SER A 107 -6.64 -7.17 -7.22
N GLY A 108 -7.17 -8.19 -7.90
CA GLY A 108 -7.78 -8.10 -9.24
C GLY A 108 -9.11 -8.84 -9.31
N PRO A 109 -9.78 -8.90 -10.49
CA PRO A 109 -9.27 -8.53 -11.82
C PRO A 109 -9.18 -7.02 -12.07
N TYR A 110 -9.94 -6.21 -11.33
CA TYR A 110 -9.80 -4.76 -11.33
C TYR A 110 -8.61 -4.34 -10.46
N PRO A 111 -7.62 -3.59 -10.99
CA PRO A 111 -6.43 -3.21 -10.23
C PRO A 111 -6.75 -2.34 -9.02
N ARG A 112 -6.54 -2.90 -7.84
CA ARG A 112 -6.63 -2.22 -6.55
C ARG A 112 -5.46 -2.63 -5.67
N ALA A 113 -5.00 -1.69 -4.85
CA ALA A 113 -4.08 -2.00 -3.77
C ALA A 113 -4.53 -1.40 -2.44
N GLU A 114 -4.02 -1.97 -1.36
CA GLU A 114 -4.28 -1.55 0.00
C GLU A 114 -3.02 -1.65 0.84
N ILE A 115 -2.81 -0.67 1.72
CA ILE A 115 -1.85 -0.77 2.81
C ILE A 115 -2.61 -0.59 4.12
N SER A 116 -2.52 -1.57 5.01
CA SER A 116 -3.11 -1.47 6.35
C SER A 116 -2.10 -1.77 7.44
N PHE A 117 -2.15 -0.99 8.52
CA PHE A 117 -1.28 -1.17 9.68
C PHE A 117 -1.92 -0.58 10.93
N SER A 118 -1.52 -1.09 12.10
CA SER A 118 -1.85 -0.45 13.37
C SER A 118 -0.87 0.70 13.61
N PRO A 119 -1.31 1.95 13.81
CA PRO A 119 -0.37 3.06 14.05
C PRO A 119 0.23 2.99 15.44
N SER A 120 1.49 3.43 15.58
CA SER A 120 2.12 3.58 16.89
C SER A 120 1.42 4.67 17.73
N ALA A 121 1.60 4.62 19.05
CA ALA A 121 1.13 5.69 19.93
C ALA A 121 1.78 7.04 19.58
N ALA A 122 3.06 7.02 19.20
CA ALA A 122 3.81 8.21 18.83
C ALA A 122 3.28 8.86 17.54
N PHE A 123 3.00 8.06 16.51
CA PHE A 123 2.37 8.52 15.28
C PHE A 123 0.98 9.11 15.54
N SER A 124 0.15 8.38 16.29
CA SER A 124 -1.21 8.82 16.62
C SER A 124 -1.23 10.15 17.36
N ALA A 125 -0.28 10.36 18.29
CA ALA A 125 -0.12 11.61 19.02
C ALA A 125 0.34 12.76 18.13
N ARG A 126 1.32 12.55 17.24
CA ARG A 126 1.84 13.60 16.33
C ARG A 126 0.79 14.13 15.35
N HIS A 127 -0.10 13.25 14.88
CA HIS A 127 -1.10 13.58 13.86
C HIS A 127 -2.52 13.75 14.41
N ALA A 128 -2.67 13.76 15.75
CA ALA A 128 -3.94 13.93 16.45
C ALA A 128 -5.06 12.99 15.95
N LEU A 129 -4.71 11.77 15.57
CA LEU A 129 -5.65 10.82 14.97
C LEU A 129 -6.57 10.23 16.06
N GLN A 130 -7.88 10.36 15.87
CA GLN A 130 -8.86 9.76 16.78
C GLN A 130 -8.94 8.25 16.54
N MET A 131 -8.15 7.49 17.32
CA MET A 131 -8.06 6.03 17.18
C MET A 131 -9.38 5.28 17.37
N ALA A 132 -10.36 5.87 18.07
CA ALA A 132 -11.70 5.32 18.25
C ALA A 132 -12.45 5.16 16.90
N GLU A 133 -12.22 6.05 15.94
CA GLU A 133 -12.86 6.01 14.61
C GLU A 133 -12.27 4.92 13.71
N HIS A 134 -11.06 4.45 14.02
CA HIS A 134 -10.28 3.56 13.15
C HIS A 134 -10.12 2.14 13.70
N ARG A 135 -10.77 1.81 14.84
CA ARG A 135 -10.56 0.52 15.55
C ARG A 135 -9.08 0.17 15.75
N GLY A 136 -8.21 1.19 15.83
CA GLY A 136 -6.76 1.02 15.93
C GLY A 136 -6.05 0.55 14.65
N ILE A 137 -6.67 0.60 13.47
CA ILE A 137 -6.05 0.22 12.19
C ILE A 137 -6.24 1.34 11.15
N ILE A 138 -5.13 1.78 10.57
CA ILE A 138 -5.13 2.68 9.40
C ILE A 138 -5.20 1.82 8.14
N ARG A 139 -6.02 2.26 7.18
CA ARG A 139 -6.17 1.66 5.86
C ARG A 139 -6.02 2.74 4.80
N LEU A 140 -5.08 2.53 3.88
CA LEU A 140 -4.82 3.36 2.71
C LEU A 140 -5.21 2.57 1.47
N ASP A 141 -6.24 3.03 0.76
CA ASP A 141 -6.73 2.39 -0.45
C ASP A 141 -6.18 3.09 -1.70
N PHE A 142 -5.81 2.33 -2.73
CA PHE A 142 -5.24 2.83 -3.98
C PHE A 142 -5.99 2.26 -5.20
N HIS A 143 -6.26 3.13 -6.17
CA HIS A 143 -7.02 2.82 -7.39
C HIS A 143 -6.38 3.43 -8.64
N LEU A 144 -6.88 3.04 -9.81
CA LEU A 144 -6.51 3.70 -11.07
C LEU A 144 -6.85 5.20 -10.99
N ALA A 145 -5.98 6.05 -11.54
CA ALA A 145 -6.13 7.51 -11.49
C ALA A 145 -7.50 8.00 -12.00
N THR A 146 -8.00 7.41 -13.10
CA THR A 146 -9.33 7.69 -13.68
C THR A 146 -10.48 7.44 -12.71
N ILE A 147 -10.32 6.46 -11.81
CA ILE A 147 -11.31 6.14 -10.77
C ILE A 147 -11.18 7.08 -9.58
N SER A 148 -9.95 7.35 -9.13
CA SER A 148 -9.73 8.31 -8.05
C SER A 148 -10.23 9.72 -8.41
N SER A 149 -10.13 10.14 -9.67
CA SER A 149 -10.62 11.44 -10.14
C SER A 149 -12.14 11.52 -10.33
N SER A 150 -12.80 10.38 -10.56
CA SER A 150 -14.26 10.31 -10.79
C SER A 150 -15.06 10.26 -9.49
N TRP A 151 -14.43 9.90 -8.39
CA TRP A 151 -15.05 9.77 -7.08
C TRP A 151 -15.18 11.06 -6.27
N VAL A 152 -14.91 12.21 -6.91
CA VAL A 152 -15.22 13.53 -6.37
C VAL A 152 -16.73 13.73 -6.41
N PHE A 153 -17.44 13.24 -5.39
CA PHE A 153 -18.89 13.41 -5.28
C PHE A 153 -19.24 14.89 -5.03
N GLU A 154 -20.08 15.41 -5.93
CA GLU A 154 -21.09 16.47 -5.75
C GLU A 154 -20.84 17.45 -4.59
N ARG A 155 -19.93 18.40 -4.80
CA ARG A 155 -20.22 19.78 -4.42
C ARG A 155 -20.65 20.50 -5.69
N ASP A 156 -21.83 21.08 -5.67
CA ASP A 156 -22.32 22.00 -6.70
C ASP A 156 -22.86 21.37 -7.99
N GLY A 157 -24.00 20.67 -7.92
CA GLY A 157 -25.08 20.75 -8.92
C GLY A 157 -24.79 20.58 -10.42
N TYR A 158 -23.64 20.02 -10.83
CA TYR A 158 -23.30 19.77 -12.23
C TYR A 158 -23.64 18.34 -12.65
N GLU A 159 -24.09 18.20 -13.90
CA GLU A 159 -24.73 17.01 -14.46
C GLU A 159 -23.89 15.72 -14.36
N ASN A 160 -24.59 14.68 -13.91
CA ASN A 160 -24.11 13.36 -13.47
C ASN A 160 -23.77 12.35 -14.58
N VAL A 161 -23.61 12.76 -15.85
CA VAL A 161 -23.84 11.81 -16.96
C VAL A 161 -22.58 11.15 -17.54
N SER A 162 -21.36 11.72 -17.42
CA SER A 162 -20.17 11.10 -18.05
C SER A 162 -19.29 10.27 -17.13
N VAL A 163 -19.29 10.57 -15.83
CA VAL A 163 -18.37 9.96 -14.86
C VAL A 163 -18.76 8.52 -14.54
N ARG A 164 -20.07 8.25 -14.44
CA ARG A 164 -20.60 6.92 -14.14
C ARG A 164 -20.38 5.93 -15.29
N SER A 165 -20.52 6.36 -16.54
CA SER A 165 -20.31 5.48 -17.71
C SER A 165 -18.86 5.07 -17.93
N GLU A 166 -17.88 5.92 -17.60
CA GLU A 166 -16.45 5.58 -17.69
C GLU A 166 -16.06 4.60 -16.59
N VAL A 167 -16.55 4.82 -15.37
CA VAL A 167 -16.39 3.90 -14.25
C VAL A 167 -17.07 2.56 -14.57
N ASP A 168 -18.33 2.58 -15.01
CA ASP A 168 -19.07 1.38 -15.43
C ASP A 168 -18.36 0.64 -16.57
N GLY A 169 -17.80 1.36 -17.56
CA GLY A 169 -17.02 0.77 -18.64
C GLY A 169 -15.71 0.12 -18.16
N ILE A 170 -15.05 0.70 -17.15
CA ILE A 170 -13.91 0.08 -16.48
C ILE A 170 -14.37 -1.18 -15.75
N PHE A 171 -15.42 -1.10 -14.94
CA PHE A 171 -15.95 -2.27 -14.22
C PHE A 171 -16.38 -3.38 -15.19
N GLU A 172 -17.11 -3.07 -16.26
CA GLU A 172 -17.50 -4.04 -17.30
C GLU A 172 -16.30 -4.70 -18.00
N ALA A 173 -15.22 -3.94 -18.22
CA ALA A 173 -13.98 -4.47 -18.81
C ALA A 173 -13.24 -5.41 -17.85
N TYR A 174 -13.26 -5.15 -16.54
CA TYR A 174 -12.51 -5.93 -15.54
C TYR A 174 -13.33 -7.02 -14.84
N ASP A 175 -14.67 -6.98 -14.81
CA ASP A 175 -15.53 -7.92 -14.04
C ASP A 175 -15.48 -9.38 -14.56
N ARG A 176 -14.86 -9.63 -15.71
CA ARG A 176 -14.80 -10.95 -16.36
C ARG A 176 -13.61 -11.84 -15.93
N GLY A 177 -12.81 -11.43 -14.94
CA GLY A 177 -11.61 -12.18 -14.53
C GLY A 177 -11.73 -12.94 -13.20
N VAL A 178 -10.85 -13.92 -13.00
CA VAL A 178 -10.70 -14.62 -11.72
C VAL A 178 -10.19 -13.62 -10.67
N ARG A 179 -10.95 -13.46 -9.58
CA ARG A 179 -10.52 -12.62 -8.45
C ARG A 179 -9.30 -13.23 -7.78
N PHE A 180 -8.28 -12.41 -7.58
CA PHE A 180 -7.12 -12.78 -6.80
C PHE A 180 -6.85 -11.71 -5.75
N ALA A 181 -6.27 -12.15 -4.64
CA ALA A 181 -5.66 -11.29 -3.63
C ALA A 181 -4.28 -11.87 -3.32
N ARG A 182 -3.31 -10.99 -3.14
CA ARG A 182 -1.94 -11.32 -2.73
C ARG A 182 -1.54 -10.35 -1.64
N ILE A 183 -0.97 -10.90 -0.58
CA ILE A 183 -0.70 -10.17 0.65
C ILE A 183 0.75 -10.45 1.05
N ILE A 184 1.48 -9.39 1.35
CA ILE A 184 2.75 -9.49 2.09
C ILE A 184 2.58 -8.80 3.44
N GLY A 185 3.24 -9.36 4.44
CA GLY A 185 3.30 -8.78 5.77
C GLY A 185 4.61 -8.06 6.01
N ALA A 186 4.76 -7.61 7.25
CA ALA A 186 5.96 -6.93 7.71
C ALA A 186 7.24 -7.77 7.64
N ARG A 187 7.14 -9.11 7.70
CA ARG A 187 8.30 -10.02 7.61
C ARG A 187 8.95 -9.95 6.23
N GLU A 188 8.14 -9.96 5.18
CA GLU A 188 8.61 -9.86 3.80
C GLU A 188 9.22 -8.47 3.54
N VAL A 189 8.58 -7.41 4.05
CA VAL A 189 9.10 -6.04 3.97
C VAL A 189 10.45 -5.91 4.68
N ASP A 190 10.55 -6.41 5.92
CA ASP A 190 11.79 -6.41 6.72
C ASP A 190 12.90 -7.24 6.06
N ALA A 191 12.58 -8.41 5.50
CA ALA A 191 13.56 -9.27 4.82
C ALA A 191 14.16 -8.57 3.59
N VAL A 192 13.33 -7.94 2.75
CA VAL A 192 13.81 -7.19 1.59
C VAL A 192 14.57 -5.94 2.03
N ALA A 193 14.10 -5.23 3.06
CA ALA A 193 14.80 -4.07 3.62
C ALA A 193 16.18 -4.44 4.19
N LYS A 194 16.31 -5.59 4.86
CA LYS A 194 17.59 -6.11 5.37
C LYS A 194 18.52 -6.56 4.25
N ALA A 195 18.01 -7.16 3.18
CA ALA A 195 18.83 -7.50 2.02
C ALA A 195 19.45 -6.26 1.33
N LEU A 196 18.89 -5.06 1.53
CA LEU A 196 19.47 -3.79 1.09
C LEU A 196 20.60 -3.27 1.99
N ALA A 197 20.55 -3.59 3.28
CA ALA A 197 21.61 -3.22 4.21
C ALA A 197 22.85 -4.06 3.83
N LYS A 198 23.89 -3.41 3.30
CA LYS A 198 25.12 -4.11 2.89
C LYS A 198 25.55 -5.09 3.99
N PRO A 199 25.99 -6.31 3.66
CA PRO A 199 26.61 -7.17 4.64
C PRO A 199 27.80 -6.42 5.23
N VAL A 200 27.85 -6.31 6.55
CA VAL A 200 29.08 -5.93 7.25
C VAL A 200 30.08 -7.02 6.85
N GLN A 201 31.02 -6.67 5.97
CA GLN A 201 32.21 -7.51 5.79
C GLN A 201 32.88 -7.58 7.15
N GLN A 202 32.77 -8.73 7.80
CA GLN A 202 33.56 -9.10 8.96
C GLN A 202 34.94 -9.57 8.51
#